data_AF-A0A0S3RRD5-F1
#
_entry.id   AF-A0A0S3RRD5-F1
#
_cell.length_a   1.000
_cell.length_b   1.000
_cell.length_c   1.000
_cell.angle_alpha   90.00
_cell.angle_beta   90.00
_cell.angle_gamma   90.00
#
_symmetry.space_group_name_H-M   'P 1'
#
loop_
_entity.id
_entity.type
_entity.pdbx_description
1 polymer ?
#
loop_
_entity_poly.entity_id
_entity_poly.type
_entity_poly.pdbx_seq_one_letter_code
_entity_poly.pdbx_strand_id
1 'polypeptide(L)'
;MKFPRGYGAQKKVRTWMEEFQKLPYVSPYADFSKIDSNSDLMEKRVVGVLHELLSLTLHKKAKRNYLRGLREELNLPHKFTRIFTRYPGIFYLSLKCKTTTITLREGYQSGKLVDPHPLVRHRD
;
A
#
# COMPACT_ATOMS: atom_id res chain seq x y z
N MET A 1 6.77 10.46 8.06
CA MET A 1 6.54 9.94 6.69
C MET A 1 7.47 10.60 5.67
N LYS A 2 7.93 9.84 4.66
CA LYS A 2 8.79 10.32 3.57
C LYS A 2 8.00 10.31 2.25
N PHE A 3 7.79 11.48 1.65
CA PHE A 3 7.14 11.63 0.35
C PHE A 3 8.14 11.53 -0.81
N PRO A 4 7.70 11.27 -2.06
CA PRO A 4 8.57 11.38 -3.23
C PRO A 4 9.21 12.77 -3.33
N ARG A 5 10.44 12.84 -3.88
CA ARG A 5 11.07 14.14 -4.20
C ARG A 5 10.18 14.89 -5.18
N GLY A 6 9.99 16.20 -4.95
CA GLY A 6 9.13 17.04 -5.77
C GLY A 6 7.62 16.89 -5.52
N TYR A 7 7.19 16.07 -4.54
CA TYR A 7 5.79 15.97 -4.18
C TYR A 7 5.31 17.27 -3.50
N GLY A 8 4.33 17.96 -4.11
CA GLY A 8 3.77 19.21 -3.60
C GLY A 8 2.86 19.03 -2.38
N ALA A 9 2.51 20.14 -1.72
CA ALA A 9 1.55 20.18 -0.60
C ALA A 9 1.83 19.18 0.55
N GLN A 10 3.10 18.85 0.81
CA GLN A 10 3.49 17.82 1.78
C GLN A 10 2.94 18.04 3.19
N LYS A 11 2.82 19.30 3.63
CA LYS A 11 2.26 19.64 4.95
C LYS A 11 0.78 19.23 5.04
N LYS A 12 -0.03 19.63 4.06
CA LYS A 12 -1.46 19.30 4.02
C LYS A 12 -1.69 17.78 3.94
N VAL A 13 -0.94 17.10 3.08
CA VAL A 13 -1.04 15.64 2.93
C VAL A 13 -0.58 14.93 4.20
N ARG A 14 0.44 15.44 4.88
CA ARG A 14 0.88 14.89 6.17
C ARG A 14 -0.22 15.00 7.23
N THR A 15 -0.82 16.18 7.41
CA THR A 15 -1.91 16.38 8.36
C THR A 15 -3.10 15.49 8.04
N TRP A 16 -3.50 15.39 6.76
CA TRP A 16 -4.56 14.47 6.34
C TRP A 16 -4.22 13.01 6.63
N MET A 17 -2.97 12.60 6.40
CA MET A 17 -2.52 11.24 6.73
C MET A 17 -2.50 10.99 8.23
N GLU A 18 -2.18 11.99 9.06
CA GLU A 18 -2.24 11.88 10.52
C GLU A 18 -3.69 11.64 11.00
N GLU A 19 -4.67 12.38 10.46
CA GLU A 19 -6.09 12.11 10.72
C GLU A 19 -6.50 10.71 10.25
N PHE A 20 -6.05 10.29 9.06
CA PHE A 20 -6.28 8.94 8.56
C PHE A 20 -5.67 7.85 9.47
N GLN A 21 -4.56 8.13 10.16
CA GLN A 21 -3.98 7.19 11.11
C GLN A 21 -4.78 7.06 12.41
N LYS A 22 -5.56 8.08 12.79
CA LYS A 22 -6.45 8.03 13.96
C LYS A 22 -7.69 7.15 13.74
N LEU A 23 -8.05 6.85 12.50
CA LEU A 23 -9.16 5.95 12.19
C LEU A 23 -8.91 4.56 12.80
N PRO A 24 -9.95 3.89 13.32
CA PRO A 24 -9.80 2.58 13.91
C PRO A 24 -9.24 1.60 12.88
N TYR A 25 -8.26 0.82 13.31
CA TYR A 25 -7.69 -0.23 12.47
C TYR A 25 -8.71 -1.37 12.35
N VAL A 26 -9.20 -1.57 11.13
CA VAL A 26 -10.08 -2.67 10.78
C VAL A 26 -9.20 -3.83 10.32
N SER A 27 -9.28 -4.96 11.03
CA SER A 27 -8.59 -6.17 10.62
C SER A 27 -9.04 -6.57 9.20
N PRO A 28 -8.11 -6.88 8.27
CA PRO A 28 -8.42 -7.39 6.94
C PRO A 28 -9.35 -8.61 6.93
N TYR A 29 -9.31 -9.40 8.01
CA TYR A 29 -10.04 -10.65 8.20
C TYR A 29 -11.40 -10.48 8.91
N ALA A 30 -11.72 -9.28 9.40
CA ALA A 30 -13.00 -9.03 10.04
C ALA A 30 -14.13 -8.86 9.01
N ASP A 31 -15.36 -9.15 9.43
CA ASP A 31 -16.54 -8.89 8.61
C ASP A 31 -16.71 -7.38 8.38
N PHE A 32 -16.77 -7.00 7.11
CA PHE A 32 -16.87 -5.62 6.63
C PHE A 32 -18.24 -5.31 6.00
N SER A 33 -19.19 -6.25 6.06
CA SER A 33 -20.54 -6.09 5.50
C SER A 33 -21.29 -4.85 5.99
N LYS A 34 -21.00 -4.42 7.23
CA LYS A 34 -21.62 -3.25 7.88
C LYS A 34 -20.92 -1.91 7.58
N ILE A 35 -19.78 -1.95 6.90
CA ILE A 35 -18.99 -0.75 6.60
C ILE A 35 -19.45 -0.18 5.25
N ASP A 36 -19.81 1.10 5.23
CA ASP A 36 -20.14 1.77 3.99
C ASP A 36 -18.94 1.75 3.01
N SER A 37 -19.21 1.37 1.77
CA SER A 37 -18.17 1.18 0.75
C SER A 37 -17.45 2.47 0.36
N ASN A 38 -18.06 3.64 0.59
CA ASN A 38 -17.48 4.96 0.29
C ASN A 38 -16.86 5.64 1.51
N SER A 39 -16.91 5.01 2.69
CA SER A 39 -16.35 5.57 3.92
C SER A 39 -14.82 5.56 3.92
N ASP A 40 -14.21 6.51 4.64
CA ASP A 40 -12.77 6.52 4.90
C ASP A 40 -12.33 5.25 5.68
N LEU A 41 -13.25 4.61 6.40
CA LEU A 41 -13.02 3.35 7.10
C LEU A 41 -12.83 2.18 6.13
N MET A 42 -13.63 2.11 5.05
CA MET A 42 -13.42 1.12 3.99
C MET A 42 -12.07 1.34 3.30
N GLU A 43 -11.69 2.60 3.04
CA GLU A 43 -10.36 2.88 2.51
C GLU A 43 -9.24 2.47 3.46
N LYS A 44 -9.42 2.70 4.76
CA LYS A 44 -8.48 2.24 5.80
C LYS A 44 -8.29 0.73 5.77
N ARG A 45 -9.39 -0.03 5.65
CA ARG A 45 -9.35 -1.49 5.48
C ARG A 45 -8.57 -1.87 4.21
N VAL A 46 -8.90 -1.28 3.06
CA VAL A 46 -8.24 -1.59 1.78
C VAL A 46 -6.74 -1.30 1.85
N VAL A 47 -6.34 -0.18 2.45
CA VAL A 47 -4.93 0.15 2.70
C VAL A 47 -4.29 -0.91 3.59
N GLY A 48 -4.94 -1.34 4.66
CA GLY A 48 -4.45 -2.39 5.57
C GLY A 48 -4.25 -3.75 4.88
N VAL A 49 -5.23 -4.22 4.12
CA VAL A 49 -5.15 -5.47 3.34
C VAL A 49 -3.96 -5.46 2.39
N LEU A 50 -3.80 -4.38 1.62
CA LEU A 50 -2.71 -4.22 0.67
C LEU A 50 -1.35 -4.09 1.39
N HIS A 51 -1.35 -3.47 2.56
CA HIS A 51 -0.16 -3.32 3.38
C HIS A 51 0.34 -4.67 3.89
N GLU A 52 -0.54 -5.48 4.46
CA GLU A 52 -0.21 -6.82 4.93
C GLU A 52 0.22 -7.73 3.80
N LEU A 53 -0.53 -7.77 2.70
CA LEU A 53 -0.20 -8.59 1.54
C LEU A 53 1.22 -8.29 1.03
N LEU A 54 1.57 -7.01 0.89
CA LEU A 54 2.91 -6.63 0.46
C LEU A 54 3.95 -6.94 1.53
N SER A 55 3.62 -6.80 2.82
CA SER A 55 4.53 -7.11 3.93
C SER A 55 4.91 -8.59 3.97
N LEU A 56 4.02 -9.48 3.53
CA LEU A 56 4.27 -10.91 3.39
C LEU A 56 5.19 -11.25 2.20
N THR A 57 5.38 -10.34 1.24
CA THR A 57 6.30 -10.59 0.11
C THR A 57 7.76 -10.37 0.52
N LEU A 58 8.67 -11.24 0.07
CA LEU A 58 10.10 -11.16 0.37
C LEU A 58 10.73 -9.78 0.10
N HIS A 59 10.27 -9.11 -0.96
CA HIS A 59 10.78 -7.81 -1.38
C HIS A 59 9.86 -6.64 -1.02
N LYS A 60 8.81 -6.87 -0.20
CA LYS A 60 7.83 -5.83 0.17
C LYS A 60 7.25 -5.07 -1.04
N LYS A 61 7.10 -5.76 -2.17
CA LYS A 61 6.68 -5.19 -3.47
C LYS A 61 6.00 -6.23 -4.36
N ALA A 62 5.08 -5.78 -5.20
CA ALA A 62 4.39 -6.61 -6.18
C ALA A 62 4.07 -5.84 -7.47
N LYS A 63 3.91 -6.56 -8.60
CA LYS A 63 3.42 -5.94 -9.84
C LYS A 63 1.95 -5.58 -9.67
N ARG A 64 1.56 -4.38 -10.14
CA ARG A 64 0.16 -3.91 -10.08
C ARG A 64 -0.83 -4.87 -10.73
N ASN A 65 -0.43 -5.54 -11.82
CA ASN A 65 -1.29 -6.50 -12.52
C ASN A 65 -1.59 -7.75 -11.67
N TYR A 66 -0.65 -8.20 -10.83
CA TYR A 66 -0.89 -9.34 -9.93
C TYR A 66 -1.89 -8.95 -8.83
N LEU A 67 -1.74 -7.77 -8.25
CA LEU A 67 -2.71 -7.24 -7.28
C LEU A 67 -4.11 -7.08 -7.89
N ARG A 68 -4.20 -6.71 -9.17
CA ARG A 68 -5.49 -6.63 -9.88
C ARG A 68 -6.16 -8.00 -10.02
N GLY A 69 -5.38 -9.07 -10.21
CA GLY A 69 -5.90 -10.44 -10.27
C GLY A 69 -6.47 -10.93 -8.94
N LEU A 70 -5.94 -10.44 -7.81
CA LEU A 70 -6.38 -10.80 -6.46
C LEU A 70 -7.57 -9.97 -5.95
N ARG A 71 -8.24 -9.21 -6.82
CA ARG A 71 -9.29 -8.27 -6.41
C ARG A 71 -10.46 -8.96 -5.71
N GLU A 72 -11.01 -10.02 -6.33
CA GLU A 72 -12.18 -10.73 -5.78
C GLU A 72 -11.79 -11.45 -4.49
N GLU A 73 -10.67 -12.18 -4.50
CA GLU A 73 -10.17 -12.95 -3.35
C GLU A 73 -9.96 -12.09 -2.10
N LEU A 74 -9.54 -10.84 -2.30
CA LEU A 74 -9.28 -9.89 -1.21
C LEU A 74 -10.48 -8.96 -0.94
N ASN A 75 -11.61 -9.17 -1.62
CA ASN A 75 -12.81 -8.34 -1.53
C ASN A 75 -12.50 -6.84 -1.67
N LEU A 76 -11.74 -6.49 -2.73
CA LEU A 76 -11.30 -5.13 -3.00
C LEU A 76 -12.25 -4.40 -3.94
N PRO A 77 -12.47 -3.08 -3.74
CA PRO A 77 -13.35 -2.30 -4.61
C PRO A 77 -12.79 -2.22 -6.03
N HIS A 78 -13.66 -2.09 -7.03
CA HIS A 78 -13.26 -2.10 -8.46
C HIS A 78 -12.15 -1.07 -8.78
N LYS A 79 -12.18 0.09 -8.13
CA LYS A 79 -11.23 1.19 -8.34
C LYS A 79 -10.11 1.24 -7.28
N PHE A 80 -9.81 0.14 -6.58
CA PHE A 80 -8.82 0.11 -5.49
C PHE A 80 -7.43 0.57 -5.91
N THR A 81 -7.04 0.43 -7.18
CA THR A 81 -5.70 0.83 -7.64
C THR A 81 -5.41 2.34 -7.48
N ARG A 82 -6.43 3.17 -7.27
CA ARG A 82 -6.30 4.60 -6.92
C ARG A 82 -5.66 4.81 -5.54
N ILE A 83 -5.75 3.82 -4.64
CA ILE A 83 -5.15 3.86 -3.31
C ILE A 83 -3.63 4.04 -3.40
N PHE A 84 -2.97 3.43 -4.40
CA PHE A 84 -1.52 3.55 -4.56
C PHE A 84 -1.04 4.97 -4.85
N THR A 85 -1.85 5.79 -5.52
CA THR A 85 -1.54 7.20 -5.78
C THR A 85 -2.07 8.12 -4.69
N ARG A 86 -3.19 7.78 -4.05
CA ARG A 86 -3.80 8.54 -2.94
C ARG A 86 -2.96 8.49 -1.65
N TYR A 87 -2.25 7.39 -1.39
CA TYR A 87 -1.45 7.19 -0.17
C TYR A 87 0.06 7.12 -0.46
N PRO A 88 0.68 8.20 -0.98
CA PRO A 88 2.10 8.20 -1.37
C PRO A 88 3.07 8.19 -0.19
N GLY A 89 2.58 8.31 1.06
CA GLY A 89 3.38 8.11 2.27
C GLY A 89 3.55 6.64 2.66
N ILE A 90 2.65 5.76 2.19
CA ILE A 90 2.64 4.31 2.49
C ILE A 90 3.16 3.54 1.28
N PHE A 91 2.58 3.81 0.10
CA PHE A 91 2.93 3.12 -1.13
C PHE A 91 3.87 3.97 -1.99
N TYR A 92 4.76 3.27 -2.70
CA TYR A 92 5.52 3.84 -3.79
C TYR A 92 5.15 3.14 -5.09
N LEU A 93 4.80 3.94 -6.09
CA LEU A 93 4.48 3.51 -7.43
C LEU A 93 5.70 3.73 -8.32
N SER A 94 6.25 2.65 -8.89
CA SER A 94 7.32 2.75 -9.88
C SER A 94 6.83 2.22 -11.23
N LEU A 95 7.13 2.94 -12.30
CA LEU A 95 6.89 2.53 -13.68
C LEU A 95 8.23 2.30 -14.35
N LYS A 96 8.50 1.06 -14.76
CA LYS A 96 9.70 0.68 -15.52
C LYS A 96 9.29 -0.24 -16.67
N CYS A 97 9.71 0.07 -17.89
CA CYS A 97 9.45 -0.75 -19.08
C CYS A 97 7.99 -1.22 -19.19
N LYS A 98 7.02 -0.30 -19.07
CA LYS A 98 5.56 -0.56 -19.06
C LYS A 98 5.06 -1.43 -17.89
N THR A 99 5.93 -1.86 -16.98
CA THR A 99 5.58 -2.59 -15.76
C THR A 99 5.44 -1.64 -14.59
N THR A 100 4.26 -1.63 -13.98
CA THR A 100 3.99 -0.88 -12.75
C THR A 100 4.22 -1.76 -11.54
N THR A 101 5.14 -1.38 -10.66
CA THR A 101 5.44 -2.10 -9.41
C THR A 101 5.05 -1.24 -8.22
N ILE A 102 4.25 -1.81 -7.33
CA ILE A 102 3.87 -1.23 -6.04
C ILE A 102 4.86 -1.70 -5.00
N THR A 103 5.37 -0.80 -4.18
CA THR A 103 6.32 -1.10 -3.09
C THR A 103 5.86 -0.45 -1.80
N LEU A 104 6.05 -1.13 -0.66
CA LEU A 104 5.88 -0.51 0.66
C LEU A 104 7.04 0.41 0.96
N ARG A 105 6.74 1.68 1.29
CA ARG A 105 7.78 2.67 1.59
C ARG A 105 8.52 2.37 2.87
N GLU A 106 7.82 1.94 3.91
CA GLU A 106 8.45 1.57 5.18
C GLU A 106 9.42 0.39 5.06
N GLY A 107 9.20 -0.48 4.07
CA GLY A 107 10.10 -1.58 3.77
C GLY A 107 11.47 -1.14 3.23
N TYR A 108 11.61 0.10 2.77
CA TYR A 108 12.79 0.56 2.05
C TYR A 108 13.39 1.85 2.62
N GLN A 109 14.72 1.85 2.77
CA GLN A 109 15.50 3.02 3.13
C GLN A 109 16.63 3.21 2.12
N SER A 110 16.69 4.39 1.50
CA SER A 110 17.72 4.75 0.50
C SER A 110 17.86 3.72 -0.63
N GLY A 111 16.74 3.11 -1.04
CA GLY A 111 16.71 2.09 -2.11
C GLY A 111 17.06 0.67 -1.68
N LYS A 112 17.41 0.45 -0.41
CA LYS A 112 17.69 -0.88 0.16
C LYS A 112 16.52 -1.34 1.04
N LEU A 113 16.26 -2.64 1.06
CA LEU A 113 15.27 -3.24 1.95
C LEU A 113 15.78 -3.10 3.39
N VAL A 114 14.95 -2.59 4.29
CA VAL A 114 15.34 -2.29 5.68
C VAL A 114 15.65 -3.57 6.45
N ASP A 115 14.80 -4.58 6.29
CA ASP A 115 14.92 -5.89 6.91
C ASP A 115 14.79 -6.98 5.83
N PRO A 116 15.91 -7.37 5.20
CA PRO A 116 15.90 -8.38 4.15
C PRO A 116 15.91 -9.79 4.71
N HIS A 117 14.90 -10.58 4.35
CA HIS A 117 14.87 -12.02 4.61
C HIS A 117 16.11 -12.70 4.00
N PRO A 118 16.70 -13.73 4.63
CA PRO A 118 17.90 -14.42 4.10
C PRO A 118 17.79 -14.83 2.64
N LEU A 119 16.62 -15.31 2.23
CA LEU A 119 16.30 -15.70 0.84
C LEU A 119 16.42 -14.56 -0.18
N VAL A 120 16.36 -13.29 0.23
CA VAL A 120 16.53 -12.15 -0.69
C VAL A 120 17.96 -12.11 -1.26
N ARG A 121 18.94 -12.66 -0.54
CA ARG A 121 20.35 -12.70 -0.96
C ARG A 121 20.64 -13.83 -1.95
N HIS A 122 19.82 -14.87 -1.92
CA HIS A 122 19.90 -16.01 -2.82
C HIS A 122 19.02 -15.72 -4.04
N ARG A 123 19.63 -15.08 -5.03
CA ARG A 123 19.00 -14.84 -6.32
C ARG A 123 19.53 -15.91 -7.27
N ASP A 124 18.66 -16.80 -7.72
CA ASP A 124 18.87 -17.57 -8.96
C ASP A 124 18.81 -16.62 -10.18
#